data_AF-A0A2V7S4A6-F1
#
_entry.id   AF-A0A2V7S4A6-F1
#
_cell.length_a   1.000
_cell.length_b   1.000
_cell.length_c   1.000
_cell.angle_alpha   90.00
_cell.angle_beta   90.00
_cell.angle_gamma   90.00
#
_symmetry.space_group_name_H-M   'P 1'
#
loop_
_entity.id
_entity.type
_entity.pdbx_description
1 polymer ?
#
loop_
_entity_poly.entity_id
_entity_poly.type
_entity_poly.pdbx_seq_one_letter_code
_entity_poly.pdbx_strand_id
1 'polypeptide(L)'
;MSMDSEKRPEKLLRASLLQGHEAKLSYLGHVLIEHRHGLVVNSRLTRATGRAEWEAAWAMAKDIPGRRRATLGADKHYDDRDFVKCLRTLT
;
A
#
# COMPACT_ATOMS: atom_id res chain seq x y z
N MET A 1 21.95 -17.87 14.11
CA MET A 1 21.84 -16.40 14.05
C MET A 1 20.68 -16.09 13.10
N SER A 2 19.44 -16.44 13.45
CA SER A 2 18.55 -15.67 14.34
C SER A 2 18.37 -14.23 13.85
N MET A 3 17.34 -14.05 13.03
CA MET A 3 16.51 -12.85 13.01
C MET A 3 15.14 -13.32 12.53
N ASP A 4 14.39 -13.88 13.49
CA ASP A 4 12.95 -14.09 13.35
C ASP A 4 12.30 -12.74 13.11
N SER A 5 11.98 -12.46 11.84
CA SER A 5 11.09 -11.40 11.44
C SER A 5 9.68 -11.78 11.89
N GLU A 6 9.42 -11.46 13.14
CA GLU A 6 8.15 -11.46 13.85
C GLU A 6 6.94 -11.38 12.91
N LYS A 7 6.27 -12.53 12.81
CA LYS A 7 5.06 -12.79 12.03
C LYS A 7 3.96 -11.79 12.42
N ARG A 8 3.84 -10.65 11.72
CA ARG A 8 2.55 -9.94 11.67
C ARG A 8 1.55 -10.87 10.99
N PRO A 9 0.51 -11.34 11.71
CA PRO A 9 -0.43 -12.32 11.18
C PRO A 9 -1.07 -11.72 9.94
N GLU A 10 -1.15 -12.52 8.87
CA GLU A 10 -1.88 -12.24 7.65
C GLU A 10 -3.38 -12.12 7.95
N LYS A 11 -3.77 -11.02 8.59
CA LYS A 11 -5.18 -10.67 8.73
C LYS A 11 -5.62 -10.25 7.34
N LEU A 12 -6.24 -11.17 6.59
CA LEU A 12 -7.22 -10.81 5.56
C LEU A 12 -8.03 -9.66 6.15
N LEU A 13 -8.11 -8.52 5.46
CA LEU A 13 -8.76 -7.33 5.98
C LEU A 13 -10.26 -7.69 6.03
N ARG A 14 -10.68 -8.26 7.16
CA ARG A 14 -12.06 -8.63 7.42
C ARG A 14 -12.81 -7.31 7.43
N ALA A 15 -13.66 -7.09 6.43
CA ALA A 15 -14.69 -6.05 6.48
C ALA A 15 -15.74 -6.42 7.56
N SER A 16 -15.30 -6.50 8.81
CA SER A 16 -16.11 -6.74 10.00
C SER A 16 -15.74 -5.66 11.00
N LEU A 17 -16.22 -4.45 10.74
CA LEU A 17 -16.16 -3.35 11.71
C LEU A 17 -17.12 -3.56 12.90
N LEU A 18 -17.88 -4.67 12.91
CA LEU A 18 -18.78 -5.10 13.98
C LEU A 18 -18.51 -6.57 14.32
N GLN A 19 -18.49 -6.91 15.62
CA GLN A 19 -18.40 -8.29 16.11
C GLN A 19 -19.58 -9.11 15.55
N GLY A 20 -19.31 -10.11 14.69
CA GLY A 20 -20.33 -11.07 14.22
C GLY A 20 -20.67 -11.04 12.73
N HIS A 21 -20.00 -10.23 11.90
CA HIS A 21 -20.21 -10.26 10.45
C HIS A 21 -19.29 -11.27 9.75
N GLU A 22 -19.87 -12.14 8.92
CA GLU A 22 -19.15 -13.09 8.08
C GLU A 22 -18.10 -12.39 7.20
N ALA A 23 -16.94 -13.03 7.05
CA ALA A 23 -15.86 -12.51 6.22
C ALA A 23 -16.26 -12.57 4.73
N LYS A 24 -16.76 -11.45 4.19
CA LYS A 24 -17.04 -11.31 2.76
C LYS A 24 -15.75 -11.06 1.99
N LEU A 25 -15.58 -11.79 0.89
CA LEU A 25 -14.48 -11.57 -0.03
C LEU A 25 -14.56 -10.13 -0.56
N SER A 26 -13.56 -9.31 -0.23
CA SER A 26 -13.53 -7.89 -0.56
C SER A 26 -12.26 -7.57 -1.35
N TYR A 27 -12.34 -6.56 -2.23
CA TYR A 27 -11.21 -6.06 -3.01
C TYR A 27 -10.94 -4.59 -2.67
N LEU A 28 -9.69 -4.16 -2.77
CA LEU A 28 -9.25 -2.79 -2.60
C LEU A 28 -8.80 -2.24 -3.96
N GLY A 29 -9.39 -1.12 -4.36
CA GLY A 29 -8.95 -0.35 -5.52
C GLY A 29 -7.94 0.71 -5.08
N HIS A 30 -6.77 0.71 -5.71
CA HIS A 30 -5.70 1.66 -5.46
C HIS A 30 -5.52 2.54 -6.68
N VAL A 31 -5.31 3.84 -6.48
CA VAL A 31 -5.14 4.82 -7.55
C VAL A 31 -3.94 5.71 -7.23
N LEU A 32 -3.05 5.87 -8.21
CA LEU A 32 -1.98 6.85 -8.18
C LEU A 32 -2.31 7.99 -9.14
N ILE A 33 -2.24 9.21 -8.62
CA ILE A 33 -2.57 10.43 -9.34
C ILE A 33 -1.32 11.30 -9.42
N GLU A 34 -1.01 11.86 -10.59
CA GLU A 34 0.01 12.89 -10.69
C GLU A 34 -0.52 14.24 -10.17
N HIS A 35 0.32 14.95 -9.42
CA HIS A 35 -0.13 16.09 -8.62
C HIS A 35 -0.36 17.40 -9.40
N ARG A 36 0.14 17.55 -10.64
CA ARG A 36 0.08 18.82 -11.39
C ARG A 36 -1.25 19.03 -12.10
N HIS A 37 -1.82 17.99 -12.69
CA HIS A 37 -3.05 18.08 -13.49
C HIS A 37 -4.14 17.11 -13.02
N GLY A 38 -3.87 16.30 -11.98
CA GLY A 38 -4.84 15.36 -11.42
C GLY A 38 -5.07 14.13 -12.30
N LEU A 39 -4.12 13.77 -13.18
CA LEU A 39 -4.27 12.60 -14.05
C LEU A 39 -4.04 11.30 -13.27
N VAL A 40 -4.90 10.32 -13.49
CA VAL A 40 -4.68 8.94 -13.02
C VAL A 40 -3.56 8.33 -13.86
N VAL A 41 -2.44 7.99 -13.22
CA VAL A 41 -1.24 7.45 -13.89
C VAL A 41 -0.99 5.98 -13.59
N ASN A 42 -1.59 5.44 -12.52
CA ASN A 42 -1.56 4.02 -12.20
C ASN A 42 -2.81 3.64 -11.40
N SER A 43 -3.27 2.41 -11.56
CA SER A 43 -4.36 1.85 -10.77
C SER A 43 -4.16 0.35 -10.57
N ARG A 44 -4.51 -0.16 -9.39
CA ARG A 44 -4.41 -1.60 -9.08
C ARG A 44 -5.63 -2.07 -8.32
N LEU A 45 -6.04 -3.31 -8.57
CA LEU A 45 -7.07 -3.99 -7.79
C LEU A 45 -6.43 -5.17 -7.07
N THR A 46 -6.49 -5.18 -5.74
CA THR A 46 -5.94 -6.27 -4.93
C THR A 46 -6.99 -6.85 -4.00
N ARG A 47 -6.81 -8.10 -3.57
CA ARG A 47 -7.66 -8.69 -2.54
C ARG A 47 -7.46 -7.92 -1.24
N ALA A 48 -8.53 -7.67 -0.49
CA ALA A 48 -8.45 -6.96 0.79
C ALA A 48 -7.73 -7.80 1.84
N THR A 49 -6.42 -7.58 1.97
CA THR A 49 -5.56 -8.14 3.03
C THR A 49 -4.99 -7.00 3.87
N GLY A 50 -4.53 -7.28 5.09
CA GLY A 50 -3.95 -6.28 5.98
C GLY A 50 -2.65 -5.65 5.47
N ARG A 51 -2.10 -6.11 4.33
CA ARG A 51 -0.91 -5.53 3.66
C ARG A 51 -1.19 -5.07 2.24
N ALA A 52 -2.39 -5.28 1.72
CA ALA A 52 -2.74 -5.04 0.33
C ALA A 52 -2.53 -3.58 -0.10
N GLU A 53 -2.76 -2.62 0.79
CA GLU A 53 -2.51 -1.19 0.57
C GLU A 53 -1.01 -0.89 0.42
N TRP A 54 -0.18 -1.39 1.35
CA TRP A 54 1.27 -1.17 1.31
C TRP A 54 1.91 -1.84 0.10
N GLU A 55 1.53 -3.07 -0.20
CA GLU A 55 2.04 -3.82 -1.35
C GLU A 55 1.68 -3.13 -2.67
N ALA A 56 0.44 -2.67 -2.80
CA ALA A 56 0.00 -1.92 -3.98
C ALA A 56 0.72 -0.58 -4.10
N ALA A 57 0.81 0.20 -3.02
CA ALA A 57 1.45 1.51 -3.02
C ALA A 57 2.95 1.43 -3.33
N TRP A 58 3.69 0.51 -2.72
CA TRP A 58 5.11 0.30 -3.03
C TRP A 58 5.31 -0.07 -4.50
N ALA A 59 4.48 -0.96 -5.01
CA ALA A 59 4.61 -1.41 -6.39
C ALA A 59 4.20 -0.32 -7.40
N MET A 60 3.17 0.48 -7.13
CA MET A 60 2.84 1.65 -7.96
C MET A 60 3.94 2.72 -7.90
N ALA A 61 4.54 2.95 -6.73
CA ALA A 61 5.63 3.91 -6.57
C ALA A 61 6.90 3.48 -7.33
N LYS A 62 7.19 2.17 -7.34
CA LYS A 62 8.30 1.59 -8.12
C LYS A 62 8.14 1.84 -9.62
N ASP A 63 6.92 1.88 -10.11
CA ASP A 63 6.63 2.08 -11.54
C ASP A 63 6.68 3.56 -11.95
N ILE A 64 6.90 4.50 -11.03
CA ILE A 64 6.96 5.94 -11.35
C ILE A 64 8.22 6.20 -12.19
N PRO A 65 8.08 6.65 -13.45
CA PRO A 65 9.23 6.89 -14.32
C PRO A 65 9.94 8.20 -13.93
N GLY A 66 11.27 8.17 -13.83
CA GLY A 66 12.05 9.38 -13.64
C GLY A 66 13.51 9.13 -13.28
N ARG A 67 14.40 10.04 -13.69
CA ARG A 67 15.82 10.09 -13.25
C ARG A 67 16.05 11.00 -12.04
N ARG A 68 14.96 11.54 -11.47
CA ARG A 68 14.99 12.56 -10.41
C ARG A 68 14.09 12.13 -9.27
N ARG A 69 14.44 12.54 -8.05
CA ARG A 69 13.66 12.27 -6.85
C ARG A 69 12.20 12.74 -7.04
N ALA A 70 11.27 11.80 -6.92
CA ALA A 70 9.83 12.09 -6.89
C ALA A 70 9.36 12.35 -5.46
N THR A 71 8.31 13.17 -5.32
CA THR A 71 7.58 13.33 -4.06
C THR A 71 6.26 12.59 -4.20
N LEU A 72 5.95 11.72 -3.25
CA LEU A 72 4.71 10.93 -3.22
C LEU A 72 3.84 11.45 -2.07
N GLY A 73 2.65 11.96 -2.41
CA GLY A 73 1.59 12.20 -1.43
C GLY A 73 0.82 10.92 -1.19
N ALA A 74 0.43 10.67 0.05
CA ALA A 74 -0.37 9.51 0.44
C ALA A 74 -1.35 9.89 1.56
N ASP A 75 -2.37 9.05 1.76
CA ASP A 75 -3.36 9.24 2.82
C ASP A 75 -2.75 8.97 4.22
N LYS A 76 -3.54 9.18 5.27
CA LYS A 76 -3.22 8.85 6.65
C LYS A 76 -2.78 7.38 6.77
N HIS A 77 -1.81 7.12 7.67
CA HIS A 77 -1.21 5.79 7.94
C HIS A 77 -0.15 5.31 6.94
N TYR A 78 0.17 6.10 5.91
CA TYR A 78 1.34 5.87 5.06
C TYR A 78 2.63 6.50 5.60
N ASP A 79 2.55 7.20 6.74
CA ASP A 79 3.67 7.79 7.48
C ASP A 79 4.41 6.80 8.39
N ASP A 80 4.13 5.49 8.24
CA ASP A 80 4.88 4.44 8.93
C ASP A 80 6.36 4.45 8.54
N ARG A 81 7.23 4.40 9.55
CA ARG A 81 8.68 4.52 9.38
C ARG A 81 9.26 3.47 8.44
N ASP A 82 8.77 2.23 8.50
CA ASP A 82 9.33 1.14 7.70
C ASP A 82 8.83 1.23 6.25
N PHE A 83 7.57 1.63 6.05
CA PHE A 83 7.07 1.92 4.71
C PHE A 83 7.85 3.04 4.03
N VAL A 84 8.11 4.15 4.74
CA VAL A 84 8.92 5.27 4.23
C VAL A 84 10.35 4.83 3.89
N LYS A 85 10.98 3.98 4.71
CA LYS A 85 12.30 3.41 4.39
C LYS A 85 12.25 2.60 3.10
N CYS A 86 11.25 1.73 2.93
CA CYS A 86 11.07 0.93 1.72
C CYS A 86 10.85 1.78 0.46
N LEU A 87 10.15 2.91 0.57
CA LEU A 87 10.02 3.84 -0.56
C LEU A 87 11.35 4.53 -0.89
N ARG A 88 12.16 4.86 0.11
CA ARG A 88 13.46 5.53 -0.11
C ARG A 88 14.53 4.64 -0.73
N THR A 89 14.32 3.31 -0.79
CA THR A 89 15.20 2.41 -1.54
C THR A 89 14.89 2.39 -3.03
N LEU A 90 13.71 2.90 -3.45
CA LEU A 90 13.37 3.07 -4.85
C LEU A 90 14.20 4.24 -5.39
N THR A 91 15.18 3.93 -6.24
CA THR A 91 16.15 4.87 -6.81
C THR A 91 15.72 5.28 -8.22
#